data_AF-A0A672MWF7-F1
#
_entry.id   AF-A0A672MWF7-F1
#
_cell.length_a   1.000
_cell.length_b   1.000
_cell.length_c   1.000
_cell.angle_alpha   90.00
_cell.angle_beta   90.00
_cell.angle_gamma   90.00
#
_symmetry.space_group_name_H-M   'P 1'
#
loop_
_entity.id
_entity.type
_entity.pdbx_description
1 polymer ?
#
loop_
_entity_poly.entity_id
_entity_poly.type
_entity_poly.pdbx_seq_one_letter_code
_entity_poly.pdbx_strand_id
1 'polypeptide(L)'
;MARRKEKVCLCISIPIICIIIIIIICATHFNEECADGLYKNAAVAADSETCSKIGRDILQLGGSAVDGAIATLLCTSIINPQSMGIGGGSIFTIREQSGKVRVINARETVPKAFKTDLLAMCPTTTQPMEGAHWIGVPGDIRGYERAHKLYGRLPWASLFEPTIKMAREGVPVPYEAVEIIQKHFADKVRAKISPDRTYDASYYNITPYLDSHGTTHVSVLAEDGMAVSVTSTINHIFGSRIFSPKTGILLNNELADFCGKTDQIHAGEQPPSSMSPVILYSPSQKHIVVIGASGGSMITTGVALTLMNFLWFGKTLQDSISAPVVFVDSKNILNFEPLFDKIVLESLYKIGHKVKVPQMFYNVVNAVSKENNCIVAVSDSRKNGKAAGY
;
A
#
# COMPACT_ATOMS: atom_id res chain seq x y z
N MET A 1 -59.73 -40.69 36.84
CA MET A 1 -58.40 -40.98 36.26
C MET A 1 -57.91 -39.96 35.20
N ALA A 2 -58.45 -38.73 35.11
CA ALA A 2 -58.10 -37.79 34.04
C ALA A 2 -57.05 -36.70 34.41
N ARG A 3 -56.92 -36.31 35.68
CA ARG A 3 -56.07 -35.17 36.12
C ARG A 3 -54.55 -35.41 36.16
N ARG A 4 -54.07 -36.63 35.89
CA ARG A 4 -52.64 -37.00 36.02
C ARG A 4 -51.87 -36.92 34.70
N LYS A 5 -52.53 -36.92 33.54
CA LYS A 5 -51.88 -36.83 32.22
C LYS A 5 -51.52 -35.39 31.83
N GLU A 6 -52.32 -34.39 32.21
CA GLU A 6 -52.06 -32.98 31.90
C GLU A 6 -50.78 -32.45 32.56
N LYS A 7 -50.51 -32.85 33.81
CA LYS A 7 -49.30 -32.42 34.53
C LYS A 7 -48.01 -33.02 33.97
N VAL A 8 -48.07 -34.20 33.35
CA VAL A 8 -46.89 -34.87 32.77
C VAL A 8 -46.55 -34.28 31.39
N CYS A 9 -47.56 -33.92 30.57
CA CYS A 9 -47.31 -33.20 29.32
C CYS A 9 -46.69 -31.81 29.54
N LEU A 10 -47.11 -31.10 30.59
CA LEU A 10 -46.60 -29.76 30.90
C LEU A 10 -45.12 -29.76 31.36
N CYS A 11 -44.67 -30.82 32.03
CA CYS A 11 -43.28 -30.95 32.49
C CYS A 11 -42.29 -31.29 31.37
N ILE A 12 -42.75 -31.82 30.24
CA ILE A 12 -41.90 -32.19 29.09
C ILE A 12 -41.89 -31.09 28.02
N SER A 13 -42.99 -30.35 27.86
CA SER A 13 -43.09 -29.28 26.85
C SER A 13 -42.23 -28.06 27.19
N ILE A 14 -42.12 -27.67 28.47
CA ILE A 14 -41.31 -26.52 28.90
C ILE A 14 -39.82 -26.66 28.55
N PRO A 15 -39.12 -27.77 28.87
CA PRO A 15 -37.70 -27.91 28.52
C PRO A 15 -37.48 -27.97 27.00
N ILE A 16 -38.41 -28.55 26.24
CA ILE A 16 -38.33 -28.58 24.77
C ILE A 16 -38.45 -27.16 24.19
N ILE A 17 -39.38 -26.35 24.71
CA ILE A 17 -39.54 -24.95 24.30
C ILE A 17 -38.31 -24.13 24.66
N CYS A 18 -37.70 -24.35 25.84
CA CYS A 18 -36.46 -23.70 26.23
C CYS A 18 -35.29 -24.08 25.30
N ILE A 19 -35.17 -25.35 24.92
CA ILE A 19 -34.14 -25.81 23.97
C ILE A 19 -34.35 -25.17 22.60
N ILE A 20 -35.60 -25.10 22.11
CA ILE A 20 -35.92 -24.44 20.84
C ILE A 20 -35.60 -22.94 20.91
N ILE A 21 -35.95 -22.25 22.00
CA ILE A 21 -35.58 -20.85 22.24
C ILE A 21 -34.07 -20.67 22.24
N ILE A 22 -33.31 -21.56 22.89
CA ILE A 22 -31.84 -21.50 22.91
C ILE A 22 -31.26 -21.73 21.51
N ILE A 23 -31.79 -22.71 20.75
CA ILE A 23 -31.37 -22.96 19.37
C ILE A 23 -31.68 -21.75 18.49
N ILE A 24 -32.85 -21.12 18.64
CA ILE A 24 -33.23 -19.92 17.90
C ILE A 24 -32.33 -18.75 18.28
N ILE A 25 -32.06 -18.53 19.57
CA ILE A 25 -31.15 -17.46 20.05
C ILE A 25 -29.72 -17.72 19.57
N CYS A 26 -29.24 -18.96 19.60
CA CYS A 26 -27.94 -19.32 19.04
C CYS A 26 -27.91 -19.12 17.53
N ALA A 27 -28.96 -19.51 16.80
CA ALA A 27 -29.05 -19.31 15.36
C ALA A 27 -29.12 -17.83 14.97
N THR A 28 -29.77 -16.98 15.78
CA THR A 28 -29.84 -15.53 15.54
C THR A 28 -28.63 -14.76 16.03
N HIS A 29 -27.86 -15.26 17.01
CA HIS A 29 -26.60 -14.66 17.45
C HIS A 29 -25.38 -15.10 16.65
N PHE A 30 -25.42 -16.23 15.95
CA PHE A 30 -24.28 -16.72 15.14
C PHE A 30 -24.31 -16.29 13.67
N ASN A 31 -25.39 -15.66 13.22
CA ASN A 31 -25.57 -15.28 11.80
C ASN A 31 -25.76 -13.76 11.64
N GLU A 32 -24.84 -12.97 12.18
CA GLU A 32 -24.66 -11.59 11.68
C GLU A 32 -24.08 -11.68 10.26
N GLU A 33 -24.96 -11.65 9.27
CA GLU A 33 -24.54 -11.49 7.88
C GLU A 33 -24.00 -10.08 7.70
N CYS A 34 -22.72 -9.98 7.32
CA CYS A 34 -22.14 -8.72 6.90
C CYS A 34 -22.90 -8.19 5.68
N ALA A 35 -23.15 -6.88 5.66
CA ALA A 35 -23.77 -6.21 4.53
C ALA A 35 -22.99 -6.43 3.21
N ASP A 36 -23.68 -6.29 2.09
CA ASP A 36 -23.07 -6.44 0.75
C ASP A 36 -21.83 -5.53 0.59
N GLY A 37 -20.73 -6.12 0.12
CA GLY A 37 -19.44 -5.44 -0.04
C GLY A 37 -18.47 -5.58 1.13
N LEU A 38 -18.88 -6.23 2.23
CA LEU A 38 -18.03 -6.59 3.36
C LEU A 38 -17.52 -8.03 3.26
N TYR A 39 -16.37 -8.30 3.86
CA TYR A 39 -15.76 -9.63 3.95
C TYR A 39 -15.90 -10.20 5.36
N LYS A 40 -15.92 -11.54 5.49
CA LYS A 40 -16.12 -12.20 6.79
C LYS A 40 -14.81 -12.67 7.40
N ASN A 41 -13.95 -13.26 6.58
CA ASN A 41 -12.81 -14.04 7.04
C ASN A 41 -11.52 -13.25 6.89
N ALA A 42 -11.22 -12.80 5.68
CA ALA A 42 -9.97 -12.13 5.38
C ALA A 42 -10.12 -11.12 4.24
N ALA A 43 -9.21 -10.14 4.19
CA ALA A 43 -9.16 -9.17 3.09
C ALA A 43 -7.75 -8.63 2.84
N VAL A 44 -7.54 -8.24 1.58
CA VAL A 44 -6.33 -7.61 1.05
C VAL A 44 -6.73 -6.34 0.31
N ALA A 45 -6.09 -5.23 0.65
CA ALA A 45 -6.18 -3.96 -0.08
C ALA A 45 -4.82 -3.60 -0.67
N ALA A 46 -4.76 -3.47 -1.99
CA ALA A 46 -3.57 -3.10 -2.74
C ALA A 46 -3.91 -2.18 -3.94
N ASP A 47 -2.87 -1.70 -4.62
CA ASP A 47 -2.96 -0.77 -5.76
C ASP A 47 -3.57 -1.39 -7.04
N SER A 48 -3.97 -2.66 -7.04
CA SER A 48 -4.67 -3.27 -8.18
C SER A 48 -5.59 -4.40 -7.77
N GLU A 49 -6.70 -4.53 -8.49
CA GLU A 49 -7.66 -5.63 -8.29
C GLU A 49 -6.99 -7.01 -8.47
N THR A 50 -6.15 -7.15 -9.50
CA THR A 50 -5.45 -8.41 -9.81
C THR A 50 -4.57 -8.86 -8.65
N CYS A 51 -3.78 -7.96 -8.07
CA CYS A 51 -2.87 -8.32 -6.99
C CYS A 51 -3.59 -8.52 -5.65
N SER A 52 -4.65 -7.74 -5.37
CA SER A 52 -5.50 -8.02 -4.21
C SER A 52 -6.12 -9.41 -4.30
N LYS A 53 -6.58 -9.84 -5.48
CA LYS A 53 -7.12 -11.19 -5.72
C LYS A 53 -6.07 -12.27 -5.49
N ILE A 54 -4.84 -12.11 -5.99
CA ILE A 54 -3.75 -13.07 -5.74
C ILE A 54 -3.45 -13.17 -4.24
N GLY A 55 -3.36 -12.05 -3.53
CA GLY A 55 -3.19 -12.04 -2.08
C GLY A 55 -4.30 -12.80 -1.35
N ARG A 56 -5.55 -12.53 -1.71
CA ARG A 56 -6.73 -13.23 -1.18
C ARG A 56 -6.67 -14.73 -1.46
N ASP A 57 -6.32 -15.14 -2.68
CA ASP A 57 -6.28 -16.56 -3.07
C ASP A 57 -5.22 -17.32 -2.27
N ILE A 58 -4.08 -16.69 -1.97
CA ILE A 58 -3.05 -17.24 -1.08
C ILE A 58 -3.58 -17.43 0.35
N LEU A 59 -4.41 -16.51 0.86
CA LEU A 59 -5.07 -16.66 2.16
C LEU A 59 -6.08 -17.83 2.13
N GLN A 60 -6.86 -17.98 1.05
CA GLN A 60 -7.79 -19.09 0.88
C GLN A 60 -7.11 -20.46 0.82
N LEU A 61 -5.84 -20.51 0.37
CA LEU A 61 -5.01 -21.72 0.38
C LEU A 61 -4.44 -22.05 1.78
N GLY A 62 -4.80 -21.29 2.83
CA GLY A 62 -4.31 -21.48 4.19
C GLY A 62 -3.01 -20.73 4.50
N GLY A 63 -2.62 -19.77 3.65
CA GLY A 63 -1.48 -18.88 3.90
C GLY A 63 -1.69 -17.96 5.09
N SER A 64 -0.58 -17.47 5.66
CA SER A 64 -0.64 -16.40 6.66
C SER A 64 -0.87 -15.03 6.03
N ALA A 65 -1.17 -14.03 6.85
CA ALA A 65 -1.20 -12.63 6.38
C ALA A 65 0.11 -12.20 5.71
N VAL A 66 1.25 -12.76 6.14
CA VAL A 66 2.56 -12.52 5.54
C VAL A 66 2.69 -13.19 4.17
N ASP A 67 2.20 -14.41 4.00
CA ASP A 67 2.17 -15.09 2.70
C ASP A 67 1.34 -14.28 1.69
N GLY A 68 0.14 -13.86 2.09
CA GLY A 68 -0.74 -13.03 1.27
C GLY A 68 -0.12 -11.68 0.90
N ALA A 69 0.55 -11.02 1.86
CA ALA A 69 1.26 -9.76 1.60
C ALA A 69 2.41 -9.93 0.60
N ILE A 70 3.24 -10.96 0.76
CA ILE A 70 4.39 -11.23 -0.13
C ILE A 70 3.91 -11.54 -1.56
N ALA A 71 2.91 -12.41 -1.72
CA ALA A 71 2.36 -12.72 -3.05
C ALA A 71 1.73 -11.49 -3.73
N THR A 72 1.07 -10.62 -2.94
CA THR A 72 0.52 -9.36 -3.44
C THR A 72 1.62 -8.41 -3.92
N LEU A 73 2.71 -8.27 -3.16
CA LEU A 73 3.86 -7.44 -3.53
C LEU A 73 4.58 -7.98 -4.77
N LEU A 74 4.77 -9.30 -4.86
CA LEU A 74 5.34 -9.95 -6.05
C LEU A 74 4.48 -9.69 -7.29
N CYS A 75 3.16 -9.87 -7.21
CA CYS A 75 2.25 -9.49 -8.29
C CYS A 75 2.37 -8.01 -8.67
N THR A 76 2.42 -7.13 -7.66
CA THR A 76 2.51 -5.68 -7.87
C THR A 76 3.78 -5.31 -8.62
N SER A 77 4.89 -6.03 -8.44
CA SER A 77 6.13 -5.77 -9.18
C SER A 77 6.01 -5.96 -10.71
N ILE A 78 4.99 -6.70 -11.17
CA ILE A 78 4.68 -6.89 -12.60
C ILE A 78 3.60 -5.91 -13.06
N ILE A 79 2.59 -5.64 -12.23
CA ILE A 79 1.48 -4.74 -12.57
C ILE A 79 1.94 -3.27 -12.53
N ASN A 80 2.65 -2.87 -11.48
CA ASN A 80 3.12 -1.51 -11.27
C ASN A 80 4.66 -1.44 -11.15
N PRO A 81 5.42 -1.87 -12.18
CA PRO A 81 6.89 -1.89 -12.14
C PRO A 81 7.50 -0.50 -12.03
N GLN A 82 6.77 0.55 -12.42
CA GLN A 82 7.16 1.94 -12.24
C GLN A 82 7.18 2.38 -10.77
N SER A 83 6.50 1.65 -9.89
CA SER A 83 6.21 2.05 -8.51
C SER A 83 7.08 1.32 -7.48
N MET A 84 7.16 -0.01 -7.61
CA MET A 84 7.87 -0.89 -6.70
C MET A 84 8.38 -2.12 -7.45
N GLY A 85 9.28 -2.86 -6.83
CA GLY A 85 9.72 -4.15 -7.34
C GLY A 85 10.89 -4.73 -6.55
N ILE A 86 11.28 -5.95 -6.91
CA ILE A 86 12.29 -6.73 -6.17
C ILE A 86 13.70 -6.12 -6.15
N GLY A 87 13.93 -5.06 -6.94
CA GLY A 87 15.15 -4.25 -6.92
C GLY A 87 15.08 -3.04 -5.98
N GLY A 88 14.07 -2.94 -5.12
CA GLY A 88 13.93 -1.91 -4.10
C GLY A 88 13.89 -2.46 -2.67
N GLY A 89 13.11 -1.83 -1.82
CA GLY A 89 13.02 -2.11 -0.40
C GLY A 89 11.64 -1.86 0.18
N SER A 90 11.43 -2.36 1.40
CA SER A 90 10.12 -2.33 2.06
C SER A 90 10.23 -2.24 3.58
N ILE A 91 9.14 -1.80 4.19
CA ILE A 91 8.95 -1.84 5.64
C ILE A 91 7.65 -2.57 5.94
N PHE A 92 7.75 -3.65 6.70
CA PHE A 92 6.61 -4.42 7.19
C PHE A 92 6.32 -4.04 8.64
N THR A 93 5.06 -3.80 8.95
CA THR A 93 4.51 -3.83 10.32
C THR A 93 3.59 -5.03 10.40
N ILE A 94 3.94 -6.00 11.25
CA ILE A 94 3.25 -7.28 11.39
C ILE A 94 2.71 -7.37 12.81
N ARG A 95 1.41 -7.63 12.94
CA ARG A 95 0.76 -7.91 14.22
C ARG A 95 0.28 -9.35 14.25
N GLU A 96 0.82 -10.13 15.18
CA GLU A 96 0.38 -11.49 15.44
C GLU A 96 -0.97 -11.51 16.17
N GLN A 97 -1.68 -12.64 16.13
CA GLN A 97 -2.92 -12.84 16.89
C GLN A 97 -2.72 -12.60 18.40
N SER A 98 -1.54 -12.96 18.92
CA SER A 98 -1.13 -12.73 20.31
C SER A 98 -1.06 -11.23 20.71
N GLY A 99 -1.14 -10.32 19.74
CA GLY A 99 -0.95 -8.89 19.94
C GLY A 99 0.50 -8.44 19.84
N LYS A 100 1.46 -9.38 19.69
CA LYS A 100 2.85 -9.05 19.45
C LYS A 100 3.01 -8.35 18.10
N VAL A 101 3.71 -7.22 18.11
CA VAL A 101 4.02 -6.43 16.91
C VAL A 101 5.50 -6.57 16.58
N ARG A 102 5.80 -6.72 15.29
CA ARG A 102 7.16 -6.72 14.76
C ARG A 102 7.24 -5.83 13.54
N VAL A 103 8.29 -5.01 13.49
CA VAL A 103 8.66 -4.28 12.29
C VAL A 103 9.86 -4.97 11.62
N ILE A 104 9.75 -5.24 10.32
CA ILE A 104 10.88 -5.70 9.50
C ILE A 104 11.21 -4.56 8.55
N ASN A 105 12.36 -3.93 8.80
CA ASN A 105 12.88 -2.87 7.96
C ASN A 105 13.85 -3.49 6.93
N ALA A 106 13.38 -3.60 5.69
CA ALA A 106 14.13 -4.04 4.53
C ALA A 106 14.43 -2.87 3.57
N ARG A 107 14.61 -1.67 4.14
CA ARG A 107 15.08 -0.48 3.43
C ARG A 107 16.48 -0.72 2.88
N GLU A 108 16.70 -0.18 1.69
CA GLU A 108 17.97 -0.20 1.00
C GLU A 108 19.08 0.43 1.84
N THR A 109 20.31 -0.01 1.61
CA THR A 109 21.49 0.54 2.29
C THR A 109 22.49 1.12 1.30
N VAL A 110 23.29 2.08 1.76
CA VAL A 110 24.45 2.59 1.02
C VAL A 110 25.41 1.41 0.75
N PRO A 111 25.78 1.14 -0.51
CA PRO A 111 26.73 0.08 -0.84
C PRO A 111 28.09 0.27 -0.16
N LYS A 112 28.85 -0.81 0.02
CA LYS A 112 30.24 -0.71 0.55
C LYS A 112 31.15 0.14 -0.34
N ALA A 113 30.94 0.09 -1.65
CA ALA A 113 31.60 0.94 -2.62
C ALA A 113 30.57 1.92 -3.20
N PHE A 114 30.66 3.19 -2.79
CA PHE A 114 29.78 4.26 -3.23
C PHE A 114 30.61 5.52 -3.50
N LYS A 115 30.02 6.47 -4.22
CA LYS A 115 30.66 7.76 -4.52
C LYS A 115 30.63 8.65 -3.27
N THR A 116 31.79 8.99 -2.72
CA THR A 116 31.87 9.76 -1.44
C THR A 116 31.32 11.17 -1.56
N ASP A 117 31.36 11.76 -2.75
CA ASP A 117 30.77 13.06 -3.10
C ASP A 117 29.39 12.91 -3.75
N LEU A 118 28.66 11.80 -3.52
CA LEU A 118 27.32 11.58 -4.09
C LEU A 118 26.37 12.75 -3.79
N LEU A 119 26.42 13.29 -2.57
CA LEU A 119 25.55 14.39 -2.16
C LEU A 119 25.83 15.70 -2.89
N ALA A 120 27.04 15.90 -3.43
CA ALA A 120 27.34 17.04 -4.28
C ALA A 120 26.58 16.98 -5.63
N MET A 121 26.04 15.81 -5.99
CA MET A 121 25.22 15.59 -7.18
C MET A 121 23.71 15.76 -6.91
N CYS A 122 23.32 16.08 -5.67
CA CYS A 122 21.92 16.35 -5.35
C CYS A 122 21.41 17.50 -6.24
N PRO A 123 20.28 17.30 -6.95
CA PRO A 123 19.80 18.30 -7.88
C PRO A 123 19.29 19.53 -7.12
N THR A 124 19.62 20.73 -7.62
CA THR A 124 19.10 22.00 -7.11
C THR A 124 17.72 22.34 -7.67
N THR A 125 17.26 21.57 -8.67
CA THR A 125 15.98 21.71 -9.38
C THR A 125 15.27 20.36 -9.43
N THR A 126 14.07 20.29 -10.00
CA THR A 126 13.23 19.07 -10.07
C THR A 126 13.73 18.06 -11.12
N GLN A 127 15.04 17.85 -11.25
CA GLN A 127 15.57 16.87 -12.19
C GLN A 127 15.46 15.45 -11.63
N PRO A 128 15.10 14.46 -12.46
CA PRO A 128 15.05 13.07 -12.02
C PRO A 128 16.44 12.54 -11.67
N MET A 129 16.51 11.82 -10.55
CA MET A 129 17.76 11.29 -9.99
C MET A 129 18.03 9.89 -10.52
N GLU A 130 18.56 9.84 -11.73
CA GLU A 130 18.76 8.61 -12.51
C GLU A 130 20.22 8.14 -12.48
N GLY A 131 20.41 6.83 -12.69
CA GLY A 131 21.74 6.23 -12.84
C GLY A 131 22.26 5.46 -11.63
N ALA A 132 23.37 4.75 -11.85
CA ALA A 132 23.82 3.70 -10.95
C ALA A 132 24.30 4.19 -9.57
N HIS A 133 24.69 5.45 -9.48
CA HIS A 133 25.21 6.06 -8.25
C HIS A 133 24.13 6.32 -7.21
N TRP A 134 22.86 6.38 -7.61
CA TRP A 134 21.72 6.50 -6.69
C TRP A 134 21.17 5.17 -6.20
N ILE A 135 21.67 4.04 -6.70
CA ILE A 135 21.17 2.71 -6.36
C ILE A 135 21.63 2.35 -4.94
N GLY A 136 20.67 2.11 -4.05
CA GLY A 136 20.89 1.45 -2.77
C GLY A 136 20.85 -0.08 -2.94
N VAL A 137 21.50 -0.81 -2.02
CA VAL A 137 21.48 -2.28 -2.01
C VAL A 137 20.03 -2.75 -1.82
N PRO A 138 19.42 -3.46 -2.80
CA PRO A 138 18.02 -3.89 -2.70
C PRO A 138 17.78 -4.79 -1.49
N GLY A 139 16.70 -4.53 -0.74
CA GLY A 139 16.34 -5.24 0.48
C GLY A 139 15.14 -6.18 0.35
N ASP A 140 14.30 -6.00 -0.67
CA ASP A 140 12.96 -6.59 -0.72
C ASP A 140 12.93 -8.11 -0.58
N ILE A 141 13.63 -8.86 -1.44
CA ILE A 141 13.63 -10.33 -1.38
C ILE A 141 14.15 -10.85 -0.04
N ARG A 142 15.16 -10.18 0.55
CA ARG A 142 15.68 -10.56 1.87
C ARG A 142 14.69 -10.25 2.99
N GLY A 143 13.99 -9.13 2.90
CA GLY A 143 12.89 -8.76 3.79
C GLY A 143 11.75 -9.78 3.74
N TYR A 144 11.33 -10.15 2.52
CA TYR A 144 10.27 -11.12 2.27
C TYR A 144 10.66 -12.50 2.81
N GLU A 145 11.89 -12.96 2.53
CA GLU A 145 12.42 -14.22 3.07
C GLU A 145 12.43 -14.21 4.61
N ARG A 146 12.84 -13.08 5.22
CA ARG A 146 12.85 -12.95 6.68
C ARG A 146 11.44 -12.99 7.28
N ALA A 147 10.49 -12.31 6.66
CA ALA A 147 9.08 -12.31 7.08
C ALA A 147 8.48 -13.72 6.95
N HIS A 148 8.70 -14.38 5.81
CA HIS A 148 8.24 -15.74 5.54
C HIS A 148 8.84 -16.77 6.50
N LYS A 149 10.15 -16.70 6.80
CA LYS A 149 10.77 -17.58 7.80
C LYS A 149 10.18 -17.43 9.21
N LEU A 150 9.65 -16.25 9.54
CA LEU A 150 9.06 -15.99 10.86
C LEU A 150 7.58 -16.37 10.93
N TYR A 151 6.84 -16.17 9.84
CA TYR A 151 5.37 -16.14 9.85
C TYR A 151 4.70 -16.83 8.66
N GLY A 152 5.46 -17.30 7.68
CA GLY A 152 4.95 -17.98 6.50
C GLY A 152 4.43 -19.38 6.82
N ARG A 153 3.41 -19.80 6.08
CA ARG A 153 2.76 -21.11 6.20
C ARG A 153 2.88 -21.92 4.93
N LEU A 154 2.74 -21.28 3.78
CA LEU A 154 2.86 -21.95 2.50
C LEU A 154 4.34 -22.12 2.09
N PRO A 155 4.65 -23.11 1.24
CA PRO A 155 5.99 -23.24 0.68
C PRO A 155 6.42 -21.95 -0.03
N TRP A 156 7.65 -21.49 0.22
CA TRP A 156 8.18 -20.24 -0.34
C TRP A 156 7.91 -20.08 -1.84
N ALA A 157 8.17 -21.12 -2.63
CA ALA A 157 7.96 -21.11 -4.08
C ALA A 157 6.50 -20.83 -4.49
N SER A 158 5.53 -21.32 -3.72
CA SER A 158 4.11 -21.14 -4.03
C SER A 158 3.67 -19.67 -4.04
N LEU A 159 4.38 -18.80 -3.31
CA LEU A 159 4.09 -17.35 -3.30
C LEU A 159 4.50 -16.66 -4.61
N PHE A 160 5.42 -17.27 -5.38
CA PHE A 160 5.96 -16.73 -6.63
C PHE A 160 5.23 -17.27 -7.86
N GLU A 161 4.66 -18.47 -7.80
CA GLU A 161 4.03 -19.12 -8.95
C GLU A 161 2.99 -18.25 -9.67
N PRO A 162 2.06 -17.55 -8.98
CA PRO A 162 1.11 -16.67 -9.66
C PRO A 162 1.80 -15.57 -10.47
N THR A 163 2.81 -14.92 -9.89
CA THR A 163 3.58 -13.86 -10.52
C THR A 163 4.46 -14.38 -11.66
N ILE A 164 5.07 -15.56 -11.50
CA ILE A 164 5.87 -16.20 -12.55
C ILE A 164 4.98 -16.48 -13.77
N LYS A 165 3.76 -16.99 -13.55
CA LYS A 165 2.79 -17.21 -14.62
C LYS A 165 2.45 -15.90 -15.34
N MET A 166 2.13 -14.84 -14.59
CA MET A 166 1.85 -13.51 -15.14
C MET A 166 3.02 -12.96 -15.97
N ALA A 167 4.26 -13.11 -15.48
CA ALA A 167 5.44 -12.65 -16.20
C ALA A 167 5.70 -13.42 -17.51
N ARG A 168 5.33 -14.70 -17.57
CA ARG A 168 5.51 -15.54 -18.78
C ARG A 168 4.40 -15.37 -19.80
N GLU A 169 3.16 -15.27 -19.35
CA GLU A 169 1.98 -15.17 -20.22
C GLU A 169 1.69 -13.72 -20.63
N GLY A 170 2.25 -12.76 -19.90
CA GLY A 170 1.95 -11.34 -20.03
C GLY A 170 0.74 -10.93 -19.22
N VAL A 171 0.57 -9.61 -19.07
CA VAL A 171 -0.57 -8.99 -18.39
C VAL A 171 -1.17 -7.91 -19.29
N PRO A 172 -2.49 -7.68 -19.26
CA PRO A 172 -3.06 -6.48 -19.84
C PRO A 172 -2.37 -5.27 -19.23
N VAL A 173 -1.89 -4.35 -20.07
CA VAL A 173 -1.16 -3.17 -19.59
C VAL A 173 -2.11 -2.33 -18.73
N PRO A 174 -1.80 -2.11 -17.44
CA PRO A 174 -2.65 -1.31 -16.57
C PRO A 174 -2.78 0.11 -17.09
N TYR A 175 -3.92 0.75 -16.84
CA TYR A 175 -4.22 2.09 -17.35
C TYR A 175 -3.13 3.11 -17.02
N GLU A 176 -2.50 2.97 -15.86
CA GLU A 176 -1.39 3.80 -15.38
C GLU A 176 -0.13 3.68 -16.25
N ALA A 177 0.10 2.52 -16.87
CA ALA A 177 1.20 2.28 -17.80
C ALA A 177 0.80 2.49 -19.26
N VAL A 178 -0.50 2.60 -19.57
CA VAL A 178 -1.02 2.77 -20.94
C VAL A 178 -0.45 4.02 -21.59
N GLU A 179 -0.40 5.16 -20.89
CA GLU A 179 0.10 6.42 -21.47
C GLU A 179 1.53 6.27 -22.01
N ILE A 180 2.38 5.54 -21.28
CA ILE A 180 3.81 5.37 -21.57
C ILE A 180 4.04 4.47 -22.79
N ILE A 181 3.15 3.51 -23.04
CA ILE A 181 3.25 2.59 -24.18
C ILE A 181 2.52 3.09 -25.43
N GLN A 182 1.81 4.22 -25.36
CA GLN A 182 1.09 4.72 -26.53
C GLN A 182 2.05 5.26 -27.58
N LYS A 183 1.72 5.01 -28.85
CA LYS A 183 2.49 5.50 -30.00
C LYS A 183 2.68 7.02 -29.97
N HIS A 184 1.66 7.78 -29.58
CA HIS A 184 1.74 9.24 -29.51
C HIS A 184 2.77 9.72 -28.45
N PHE A 185 2.89 9.02 -27.33
CA PHE A 185 3.89 9.30 -26.30
C PHE A 185 5.29 8.95 -26.82
N ALA A 186 5.45 7.79 -27.45
CA ALA A 186 6.70 7.40 -28.11
C ALA A 186 7.13 8.39 -29.20
N ASP A 187 6.20 8.87 -30.02
CA ASP A 187 6.46 9.88 -31.06
C ASP A 187 6.85 11.23 -30.43
N LYS A 188 6.19 11.63 -29.33
CA LYS A 188 6.54 12.84 -28.56
C LYS A 188 7.93 12.76 -27.93
N VAL A 189 8.33 11.60 -27.42
CA VAL A 189 9.70 11.37 -26.91
C VAL A 189 10.70 11.35 -28.07
N ARG A 190 10.39 10.63 -29.15
CA ARG A 190 11.23 10.54 -30.36
C ARG A 190 11.50 11.91 -30.98
N ALA A 191 10.48 12.78 -31.05
CA ALA A 191 10.61 14.14 -31.57
C ALA A 191 11.57 15.01 -30.75
N LYS A 192 11.89 14.63 -29.51
CA LYS A 192 12.86 15.31 -28.65
C LYS A 192 14.27 14.73 -28.77
N ILE A 193 14.46 13.62 -29.50
CA ILE A 193 15.79 13.05 -29.74
C ILE A 193 16.41 13.80 -30.92
N SER A 194 17.51 14.51 -30.66
CA SER A 194 18.33 15.13 -31.68
C SER A 194 19.51 14.20 -32.02
N PRO A 195 19.79 13.97 -33.32
CA PRO A 195 20.88 13.10 -33.75
C PRO A 195 22.27 13.73 -33.55
N ASP A 196 22.32 15.04 -33.36
CA ASP A 196 23.52 15.87 -33.39
C ASP A 196 23.90 16.45 -32.02
N ARG A 197 22.98 16.49 -31.05
CA ARG A 197 23.26 16.97 -29.69
C ARG A 197 22.29 16.42 -28.64
N THR A 198 22.74 16.46 -27.39
CA THR A 198 21.91 16.27 -26.21
C THR A 198 21.56 17.64 -25.63
N TYR A 199 20.32 17.82 -25.18
CA TYR A 199 19.87 19.04 -24.50
C TYR A 199 19.86 18.89 -22.98
N ASP A 200 19.75 20.00 -22.25
CA ASP A 200 19.51 20.00 -20.80
C ASP A 200 18.17 19.34 -20.43
N ALA A 201 18.05 18.82 -19.20
CA ALA A 201 16.86 18.09 -18.75
C ALA A 201 15.54 18.88 -18.92
N SER A 202 15.60 20.22 -18.80
CA SER A 202 14.45 21.12 -19.00
C SER A 202 13.88 21.06 -20.42
N TYR A 203 14.72 20.84 -21.44
CA TYR A 203 14.28 20.72 -22.84
C TYR A 203 13.36 19.52 -23.06
N TYR A 204 13.68 18.39 -22.41
CA TYR A 204 12.86 17.20 -22.54
C TYR A 204 11.49 17.38 -21.88
N ASN A 205 11.27 18.47 -21.13
CA ASN A 205 10.03 18.80 -20.43
C ASN A 205 9.39 17.56 -19.80
N ILE A 206 10.24 16.65 -19.33
CA ILE A 206 9.87 15.59 -18.42
C ILE A 206 9.79 16.38 -17.14
N THR A 207 8.62 16.93 -16.84
CA THR A 207 8.32 17.41 -15.51
C THR A 207 7.70 16.21 -14.81
N PRO A 208 8.48 15.24 -14.30
CA PRO A 208 7.89 14.33 -13.34
C PRO A 208 7.65 15.19 -12.12
N TYR A 209 6.38 15.36 -11.73
CA TYR A 209 6.15 15.72 -10.34
C TYR A 209 6.83 14.63 -9.51
N LEU A 210 7.84 15.03 -8.74
CA LEU A 210 8.93 14.17 -8.28
C LEU A 210 8.55 13.24 -7.12
N ASP A 211 7.26 13.07 -6.85
CA ASP A 211 6.83 12.46 -5.58
C ASP A 211 5.53 11.67 -5.67
N SER A 212 5.10 11.26 -6.86
CA SER A 212 3.69 10.86 -7.03
C SER A 212 3.42 9.57 -7.81
N HIS A 213 4.40 8.71 -8.13
CA HIS A 213 4.04 7.36 -8.62
C HIS A 213 4.94 6.23 -8.12
N GLY A 214 6.08 6.54 -7.51
CA GLY A 214 6.87 5.55 -6.79
C GLY A 214 6.22 5.19 -5.46
N THR A 215 6.35 3.94 -5.03
CA THR A 215 5.77 3.34 -3.81
C THR A 215 4.39 2.71 -4.01
N THR A 216 4.21 1.50 -3.48
CA THR A 216 2.92 0.83 -3.28
C THR A 216 2.75 0.44 -1.82
N HIS A 217 1.50 0.46 -1.36
CA HIS A 217 1.12 -0.05 -0.04
C HIS A 217 0.19 -1.27 -0.17
N VAL A 218 0.38 -2.26 0.70
CA VAL A 218 -0.49 -3.42 0.85
C VAL A 218 -0.92 -3.55 2.31
N SER A 219 -2.22 -3.64 2.54
CA SER A 219 -2.82 -3.94 3.83
C SER A 219 -3.52 -5.30 3.78
N VAL A 220 -3.21 -6.17 4.74
CA VAL A 220 -3.74 -7.54 4.81
C VAL A 220 -4.25 -7.81 6.23
N LEU A 221 -5.45 -8.38 6.31
CA LEU A 221 -5.97 -8.99 7.53
C LEU A 221 -6.38 -10.43 7.22
N ALA A 222 -5.76 -11.39 7.90
CA ALA A 222 -6.07 -12.82 7.77
C ALA A 222 -7.15 -13.28 8.76
N GLU A 223 -7.71 -14.46 8.49
CA GLU A 223 -8.80 -15.07 9.26
C GLU A 223 -8.46 -15.31 10.73
N ASP A 224 -7.20 -15.66 11.01
CA ASP A 224 -6.69 -15.87 12.36
C ASP A 224 -6.42 -14.57 13.15
N GLY A 225 -6.67 -13.40 12.55
CA GLY A 225 -6.44 -12.09 13.13
C GLY A 225 -4.99 -11.61 13.05
N MET A 226 -4.11 -12.31 12.32
CA MET A 226 -2.81 -11.76 11.93
C MET A 226 -3.02 -10.64 10.92
N ALA A 227 -2.31 -9.52 11.12
CA ALA A 227 -2.39 -8.35 10.27
C ALA A 227 -1.01 -7.93 9.76
N VAL A 228 -0.95 -7.49 8.51
CA VAL A 228 0.27 -6.99 7.87
C VAL A 228 -0.04 -5.68 7.14
N SER A 229 0.67 -4.63 7.54
CA SER A 229 0.75 -3.37 6.81
C SER A 229 2.16 -3.30 6.22
N VAL A 230 2.29 -3.18 4.90
CA VAL A 230 3.59 -3.13 4.23
C VAL A 230 3.63 -2.09 3.13
N THR A 231 4.67 -1.27 3.14
CA THR A 231 4.96 -0.31 2.07
C THR A 231 6.27 -0.71 1.39
N SER A 232 6.28 -0.74 0.06
CA SER A 232 7.44 -1.10 -0.78
C SER A 232 7.62 -0.10 -1.90
N THR A 233 8.86 0.17 -2.29
CA THR A 233 9.20 1.18 -3.30
C THR A 233 10.52 0.87 -4.00
N ILE A 234 10.72 1.52 -5.15
CA ILE A 234 12.02 1.67 -5.84
C ILE A 234 12.44 3.15 -5.86
N ASN A 235 11.92 3.93 -4.92
CA ASN A 235 11.91 5.38 -4.83
C ASN A 235 11.10 6.09 -5.91
N HIS A 236 11.75 6.64 -6.94
CA HIS A 236 11.06 7.41 -7.98
C HIS A 236 10.44 6.50 -9.04
N ILE A 237 9.72 7.11 -9.98
CA ILE A 237 9.14 6.40 -11.13
C ILE A 237 10.25 5.70 -11.91
N PHE A 238 10.17 4.36 -11.97
CA PHE A 238 11.19 3.47 -12.52
C PHE A 238 12.57 3.53 -11.84
N GLY A 239 12.64 4.03 -10.61
CA GLY A 239 13.85 4.09 -9.80
C GLY A 239 15.01 4.79 -10.50
N SER A 240 16.16 4.11 -10.55
CA SER A 240 17.37 4.59 -11.24
C SER A 240 17.27 4.58 -12.76
N ARG A 241 16.17 4.05 -13.31
CA ARG A 241 15.97 3.71 -14.73
C ARG A 241 16.99 2.72 -15.29
N ILE A 242 17.66 1.98 -14.40
CA ILE A 242 18.54 0.87 -14.76
C ILE A 242 17.79 -0.42 -14.51
N PHE A 243 17.61 -1.21 -15.56
CA PHE A 243 17.09 -2.56 -15.46
C PHE A 243 18.12 -3.57 -15.99
N SER A 244 18.12 -4.77 -15.41
CA SER A 244 18.98 -5.86 -15.88
C SER A 244 18.35 -6.55 -17.11
N PRO A 245 19.00 -6.55 -18.29
CA PRO A 245 18.45 -7.20 -19.47
C PRO A 245 18.38 -8.73 -19.36
N LYS A 246 19.11 -9.33 -18.41
CA LYS A 246 19.07 -10.78 -18.17
C LYS A 246 17.94 -11.20 -17.22
N THR A 247 17.60 -10.36 -16.25
CA THR A 247 16.68 -10.73 -15.17
C THR A 247 15.39 -9.91 -15.15
N GLY A 248 15.32 -8.81 -15.89
CA GLY A 248 14.17 -7.89 -15.90
C GLY A 248 14.05 -7.04 -14.63
N ILE A 249 15.02 -7.11 -13.71
CA ILE A 249 14.96 -6.39 -12.43
C ILE A 249 15.28 -4.91 -12.65
N LEU A 250 14.33 -4.05 -12.27
CA LEU A 250 14.50 -2.61 -12.21
C LEU A 250 15.09 -2.21 -10.85
N LEU A 251 16.12 -1.35 -10.86
CA LEU A 251 16.86 -0.98 -9.66
C LEU A 251 16.40 0.38 -9.12
N ASN A 252 16.25 0.46 -7.80
CA ASN A 252 15.87 1.68 -7.08
C ASN A 252 16.86 2.84 -7.29
N ASN A 253 16.44 4.05 -6.94
CA ASN A 253 17.34 5.20 -6.73
C ASN A 253 17.25 5.73 -5.29
N GLU A 254 17.16 4.83 -4.30
CA GLU A 254 16.81 5.17 -2.93
C GLU A 254 17.83 6.06 -2.22
N LEU A 255 19.09 6.07 -2.65
CA LEU A 255 20.10 6.96 -2.05
C LEU A 255 19.79 8.44 -2.30
N ALA A 256 18.89 8.74 -3.24
CA ALA A 256 18.38 10.09 -3.47
C ALA A 256 17.73 10.71 -2.22
N ASP A 257 17.19 9.89 -1.31
CA ASP A 257 16.49 10.38 -0.13
C ASP A 257 17.41 11.03 0.92
N PHE A 258 18.73 10.85 0.79
CA PHE A 258 19.70 11.60 1.60
C PHE A 258 19.80 13.09 1.20
N CYS A 259 19.40 13.44 -0.02
CA CYS A 259 19.54 14.81 -0.52
C CYS A 259 18.77 15.83 0.31
N GLY A 260 19.48 16.86 0.78
CA GLY A 260 18.90 17.90 1.63
C GLY A 260 18.53 17.43 3.04
N LYS A 261 18.99 16.23 3.46
CA LYS A 261 18.73 15.66 4.80
C LYS A 261 20.00 15.46 5.62
N THR A 262 21.13 15.19 4.97
CA THR A 262 22.43 14.99 5.61
C THR A 262 23.53 15.54 4.71
N ASP A 263 24.69 15.86 5.32
CA ASP A 263 25.91 16.29 4.62
C ASP A 263 26.88 15.12 4.41
N GLN A 264 26.65 13.98 5.05
CA GLN A 264 27.51 12.79 4.97
C GLN A 264 26.67 11.51 4.97
N ILE A 265 27.14 10.50 4.24
CA ILE A 265 26.55 9.15 4.21
C ILE A 265 27.66 8.11 4.40
N HIS A 266 27.33 7.00 5.05
CA HIS A 266 28.27 5.91 5.33
C HIS A 266 27.80 4.60 4.71
N ALA A 267 28.74 3.72 4.38
CA ALA A 267 28.41 2.37 3.91
C ALA A 267 27.53 1.62 4.92
N GLY A 268 26.47 0.97 4.44
CA GLY A 268 25.49 0.26 5.26
C GLY A 268 24.41 1.14 5.87
N GLU A 269 24.51 2.47 5.75
CA GLU A 269 23.49 3.41 6.25
C GLU A 269 22.21 3.31 5.41
N GLN A 270 21.04 3.47 6.05
CA GLN A 270 19.74 3.46 5.38
C GLN A 270 19.27 4.91 5.11
N PRO A 271 18.78 5.23 3.90
CA PRO A 271 18.18 6.54 3.64
C PRO A 271 16.95 6.78 4.50
N PRO A 272 16.66 8.05 4.87
CA PRO A 272 15.40 8.39 5.52
C PRO A 272 14.21 7.98 4.63
N SER A 273 13.04 7.79 5.23
CA SER A 273 11.84 7.36 4.50
C SER A 273 10.58 7.99 5.07
N SER A 274 9.61 8.24 4.21
CA SER A 274 8.25 8.65 4.58
C SER A 274 7.27 7.48 4.70
N MET A 275 7.71 6.25 4.39
CA MET A 275 6.87 5.05 4.50
C MET A 275 6.28 4.92 5.91
N SER A 276 4.96 4.78 5.98
CA SER A 276 4.21 4.73 7.24
C SER A 276 3.23 3.53 7.25
N PRO A 277 3.72 2.28 7.30
CA PRO A 277 2.88 1.10 7.46
C PRO A 277 2.38 1.00 8.92
N VAL A 278 1.10 1.25 9.14
CA VAL A 278 0.48 1.38 10.46
C VAL A 278 -0.54 0.26 10.72
N ILE A 279 -0.55 -0.23 11.97
CA ILE A 279 -1.62 -1.08 12.50
C ILE A 279 -2.13 -0.45 13.79
N LEU A 280 -3.43 -0.15 13.84
CA LEU A 280 -4.14 0.29 15.04
C LEU A 280 -4.98 -0.86 15.57
N TYR A 281 -4.95 -1.06 16.88
CA TYR A 281 -5.76 -2.08 17.54
C TYR A 281 -6.36 -1.52 18.84
N SER A 282 -7.68 -1.61 18.96
CA SER A 282 -8.43 -1.29 20.18
C SER A 282 -8.93 -2.57 20.82
N PRO A 283 -8.32 -3.05 21.92
CA PRO A 283 -8.78 -4.25 22.61
C PRO A 283 -10.21 -4.13 23.15
N SER A 284 -10.59 -2.94 23.64
CA SER A 284 -11.92 -2.69 24.23
C SER A 284 -13.04 -2.73 23.18
N GLN A 285 -12.76 -2.22 21.98
CA GLN A 285 -13.72 -2.20 20.87
C GLN A 285 -13.60 -3.41 19.95
N LYS A 286 -12.60 -4.29 20.18
CA LYS A 286 -12.23 -5.39 19.26
C LYS A 286 -12.08 -4.90 17.81
N HIS A 287 -11.54 -3.69 17.65
CA HIS A 287 -11.42 -3.01 16.37
C HIS A 287 -9.97 -2.99 15.93
N ILE A 288 -9.72 -3.34 14.68
CA ILE A 288 -8.39 -3.29 14.06
C ILE A 288 -8.46 -2.50 12.76
N VAL A 289 -7.45 -1.66 12.53
CA VAL A 289 -7.22 -0.95 11.27
C VAL A 289 -5.80 -1.20 10.82
N VAL A 290 -5.65 -1.73 9.62
CA VAL A 290 -4.40 -1.96 8.90
C VAL A 290 -4.37 -0.94 7.78
N ILE A 291 -3.39 -0.06 7.76
CA ILE A 291 -3.38 1.09 6.84
C ILE A 291 -1.96 1.51 6.49
N GLY A 292 -1.81 2.08 5.31
CA GLY A 292 -0.63 2.81 4.90
C GLY A 292 -0.88 3.45 3.54
N ALA A 293 0.13 4.14 3.03
CA ALA A 293 -0.04 4.93 1.83
C ALA A 293 1.19 4.86 0.91
N SER A 294 0.99 5.38 -0.30
CA SER A 294 2.02 5.72 -1.28
C SER A 294 1.89 7.16 -1.74
N GLY A 295 2.95 7.70 -2.38
CA GLY A 295 3.05 9.11 -2.76
C GLY A 295 4.19 9.86 -2.06
N GLY A 296 5.32 9.17 -1.84
CA GLY A 296 6.55 9.78 -1.30
C GLY A 296 6.35 10.57 -0.01
N SER A 297 6.72 11.85 0.00
CA SER A 297 6.60 12.70 1.20
C SER A 297 5.15 12.92 1.66
N MET A 298 4.16 12.68 0.80
CA MET A 298 2.73 12.80 1.15
C MET A 298 2.20 11.60 1.95
N ILE A 299 2.94 10.50 2.05
CA ILE A 299 2.49 9.27 2.73
C ILE A 299 1.99 9.55 4.15
N THR A 300 2.78 10.27 4.94
CA THR A 300 2.46 10.60 6.34
C THR A 300 1.18 11.42 6.44
N THR A 301 1.00 12.41 5.57
CA THR A 301 -0.20 13.24 5.48
C THR A 301 -1.43 12.42 5.08
N GLY A 302 -1.30 11.55 4.07
CA GLY A 302 -2.41 10.69 3.61
C GLY A 302 -2.92 9.76 4.69
N VAL A 303 -2.00 9.08 5.39
CA VAL A 303 -2.35 8.21 6.52
C VAL A 303 -2.99 9.02 7.65
N ALA A 304 -2.39 10.16 8.03
CA ALA A 304 -2.91 10.99 9.12
C ALA A 304 -4.32 11.52 8.83
N LEU A 305 -4.55 12.13 7.66
CA LEU A 305 -5.86 12.68 7.29
C LEU A 305 -6.92 11.58 7.16
N THR A 306 -6.57 10.41 6.62
CA THR A 306 -7.49 9.27 6.54
C THR A 306 -7.89 8.80 7.94
N LEU A 307 -6.92 8.66 8.85
CA LEU A 307 -7.19 8.25 10.22
C LEU A 307 -8.01 9.30 11.00
N MET A 308 -7.76 10.59 10.79
CA MET A 308 -8.58 11.66 11.38
C MET A 308 -10.02 11.60 10.87
N ASN A 309 -10.21 11.47 9.56
CA ASN A 309 -11.51 11.30 8.93
C ASN A 309 -12.28 10.10 9.52
N PHE A 310 -11.58 8.96 9.64
CA PHE A 310 -12.19 7.72 10.09
C PHE A 310 -12.48 7.72 11.60
N LEU A 311 -11.49 8.06 12.43
CA LEU A 311 -11.56 7.90 13.89
C LEU A 311 -12.14 9.12 14.62
N TRP A 312 -11.91 10.34 14.13
CA TRP A 312 -12.36 11.54 14.81
C TRP A 312 -13.66 12.08 14.23
N PHE A 313 -13.78 12.08 12.90
CA PHE A 313 -14.95 12.63 12.20
C PHE A 313 -16.01 11.57 11.89
N GLY A 314 -15.77 10.30 12.24
CA GLY A 314 -16.75 9.21 12.10
C GLY A 314 -17.15 8.92 10.66
N LYS A 315 -16.32 9.28 9.68
CA LYS A 315 -16.58 8.94 8.28
C LYS A 315 -16.40 7.45 8.04
N THR A 316 -17.03 6.92 6.99
CA THR A 316 -16.74 5.55 6.55
C THR A 316 -15.28 5.42 6.09
N LEU A 317 -14.73 4.21 6.06
CA LEU A 317 -13.36 4.01 5.57
C LEU A 317 -13.21 4.46 4.11
N GLN A 318 -14.23 4.21 3.29
CA GLN A 318 -14.27 4.65 1.88
C GLN A 318 -14.25 6.18 1.76
N ASP A 319 -15.12 6.88 2.51
CA ASP A 319 -15.19 8.35 2.47
C ASP A 319 -13.93 9.00 3.05
N SER A 320 -13.29 8.32 4.01
CA SER A 320 -12.05 8.79 4.62
C SER A 320 -10.87 8.77 3.66
N ILE A 321 -10.76 7.71 2.85
CA ILE A 321 -9.74 7.56 1.82
C ILE A 321 -10.05 8.45 0.61
N SER A 322 -11.33 8.53 0.22
CA SER A 322 -11.75 9.33 -0.96
C SER A 322 -11.75 10.83 -0.70
N ALA A 323 -11.60 11.26 0.56
CA ALA A 323 -11.54 12.67 0.92
C ALA A 323 -10.37 13.37 0.22
N PRO A 324 -10.56 14.61 -0.27
CA PRO A 324 -9.48 15.39 -0.86
C PRO A 324 -8.34 15.65 0.15
N VAL A 325 -7.10 15.55 -0.31
CA VAL A 325 -5.90 15.73 0.52
C VAL A 325 -5.32 17.14 0.37
N VAL A 326 -4.87 17.71 1.48
CA VAL A 326 -4.00 18.90 1.52
C VAL A 326 -2.65 18.51 2.08
N PHE A 327 -1.58 18.82 1.35
CA PHE A 327 -0.19 18.50 1.72
C PHE A 327 0.62 19.78 1.90
N VAL A 328 1.39 19.86 2.99
CA VAL A 328 2.32 20.97 3.23
C VAL A 328 3.72 20.52 2.86
N ASP A 329 4.33 21.18 1.87
CA ASP A 329 5.68 20.84 1.44
C ASP A 329 6.77 21.45 2.34
N SER A 330 8.02 21.08 2.08
CA SER A 330 9.19 21.58 2.83
C SER A 330 9.42 23.09 2.71
N LYS A 331 8.71 23.79 1.82
CA LYS A 331 8.76 25.25 1.63
C LYS A 331 7.54 25.95 2.25
N ASN A 332 6.77 25.25 3.08
CA ASN A 332 5.53 25.71 3.70
C ASN A 332 4.45 26.12 2.67
N ILE A 333 4.45 25.50 1.48
CA ILE A 333 3.40 25.70 0.48
C ILE A 333 2.34 24.61 0.66
N LEU A 334 1.07 25.03 0.66
CA LEU A 334 -0.08 24.13 0.71
C LEU A 334 -0.41 23.66 -0.69
N ASN A 335 -0.20 22.37 -0.94
CA ASN A 335 -0.53 21.68 -2.16
C ASN A 335 -1.89 20.99 -1.97
N PHE A 336 -2.91 21.45 -2.70
CA PHE A 336 -4.25 20.87 -2.64
C PHE A 336 -4.45 19.92 -3.79
N GLU A 337 -5.04 18.77 -3.50
CA GLU A 337 -5.55 17.89 -4.54
C GLU A 337 -6.53 18.63 -5.48
N PRO A 338 -6.57 18.29 -6.78
CA PRO A 338 -7.59 18.83 -7.69
C PRO A 338 -9.01 18.69 -7.14
N LEU A 339 -9.88 19.65 -7.47
CA LEU A 339 -11.29 19.70 -7.06
C LEU A 339 -11.54 19.90 -5.55
N PHE A 340 -10.54 20.32 -4.80
CA PHE A 340 -10.72 20.77 -3.41
C PHE A 340 -11.65 21.99 -3.31
N ASP A 341 -12.31 22.16 -2.15
CA ASP A 341 -13.21 23.29 -1.89
C ASP A 341 -12.50 24.64 -2.07
N LYS A 342 -12.99 25.42 -3.04
CA LYS A 342 -12.44 26.75 -3.39
C LYS A 342 -12.53 27.74 -2.24
N ILE A 343 -13.55 27.65 -1.40
CA ILE A 343 -13.73 28.54 -0.25
C ILE A 343 -12.59 28.33 0.74
N VAL A 344 -12.19 27.08 0.96
CA VAL A 344 -11.06 26.74 1.85
C VAL A 344 -9.74 27.26 1.28
N LEU A 345 -9.48 27.05 -0.01
CA LEU A 345 -8.28 27.57 -0.67
C LEU A 345 -8.18 29.09 -0.56
N GLU A 346 -9.25 29.80 -0.92
CA GLU A 346 -9.28 31.27 -0.90
C GLU A 346 -9.13 31.81 0.53
N SER A 347 -9.74 31.17 1.51
CA SER A 347 -9.64 31.56 2.91
C SER A 347 -8.23 31.40 3.45
N LEU A 348 -7.56 30.27 3.13
CA LEU A 348 -6.17 30.03 3.51
C LEU A 348 -5.21 31.00 2.81
N TYR A 349 -5.44 31.29 1.53
CA TYR A 349 -4.69 32.33 0.83
C TYR A 349 -4.85 33.71 1.48
N LYS A 350 -6.08 34.10 1.84
CA LYS A 350 -6.37 35.41 2.49
C LYS A 350 -5.67 35.59 3.83
N ILE A 351 -5.42 34.51 4.58
CA ILE A 351 -4.67 34.57 5.85
C ILE A 351 -3.15 34.40 5.68
N GLY A 352 -2.64 34.41 4.44
CA GLY A 352 -1.21 34.48 4.14
C GLY A 352 -0.56 33.17 3.73
N HIS A 353 -1.29 32.07 3.57
CA HIS A 353 -0.73 30.82 3.08
C HIS A 353 -0.38 30.90 1.59
N LYS A 354 0.75 30.32 1.21
CA LYS A 354 1.08 30.04 -0.19
C LYS A 354 0.33 28.79 -0.62
N VAL A 355 -0.52 28.92 -1.62
CA VAL A 355 -1.41 27.85 -2.09
C VAL A 355 -1.04 27.45 -3.51
N LYS A 356 -1.03 26.14 -3.77
CA LYS A 356 -0.80 25.54 -5.09
C LYS A 356 -1.80 24.40 -5.31
N VAL A 357 -2.30 24.30 -6.52
CA VAL A 357 -3.08 23.12 -6.99
C VAL A 357 -2.25 22.47 -8.09
N PRO A 358 -1.43 21.45 -7.78
CA PRO A 358 -0.67 20.77 -8.81
C PRO A 358 -1.61 20.01 -9.75
N GLN A 359 -1.21 19.94 -11.02
CA GLN A 359 -1.94 19.18 -12.05
C GLN A 359 -1.95 17.67 -11.75
N MET A 360 -0.88 17.17 -11.11
CA MET A 360 -0.74 15.79 -10.66
C MET A 360 -0.64 15.78 -9.13
N PHE A 361 -1.53 15.03 -8.48
CA PHE A 361 -1.56 14.85 -7.03
C PHE A 361 -1.87 13.39 -6.77
N TYR A 362 -0.93 12.65 -6.18
CA TYR A 362 -1.04 11.20 -6.07
C TYR A 362 -0.64 10.77 -4.65
N ASN A 363 -1.62 10.84 -3.78
CA ASN A 363 -1.59 10.24 -2.47
C ASN A 363 -2.61 9.10 -2.48
N VAL A 364 -2.16 7.88 -2.21
CA VAL A 364 -2.99 6.67 -2.36
C VAL A 364 -2.92 5.90 -1.06
N VAL A 365 -4.07 5.66 -0.45
CA VAL A 365 -4.19 4.95 0.83
C VAL A 365 -4.93 3.63 0.62
N ASN A 366 -4.30 2.51 1.02
CA ASN A 366 -4.97 1.22 1.07
C ASN A 366 -5.14 0.81 2.53
N ALA A 367 -6.33 0.34 2.90
CA ALA A 367 -6.65 0.01 4.28
C ALA A 367 -7.60 -1.18 4.40
N VAL A 368 -7.46 -1.91 5.50
CA VAL A 368 -8.38 -2.96 5.94
C VAL A 368 -8.79 -2.67 7.38
N SER A 369 -10.08 -2.62 7.65
CA SER A 369 -10.67 -2.41 8.98
C SER A 369 -11.56 -3.59 9.32
N LYS A 370 -11.51 -4.09 10.56
CA LYS A 370 -12.45 -5.10 11.05
C LYS A 370 -13.11 -4.65 12.34
N GLU A 371 -14.42 -4.48 12.27
CA GLU A 371 -15.30 -4.09 13.38
C GLU A 371 -16.49 -5.06 13.42
N ASN A 372 -16.90 -5.50 14.62
CA ASN A 372 -18.05 -6.40 14.81
C ASN A 372 -18.05 -7.63 13.87
N ASN A 373 -16.91 -8.32 13.77
CA ASN A 373 -16.66 -9.48 12.90
C ASN A 373 -16.70 -9.25 11.38
N CYS A 374 -17.11 -8.07 10.90
CA CYS A 374 -17.10 -7.75 9.48
C CYS A 374 -15.86 -6.96 9.09
N ILE A 375 -15.33 -7.25 7.90
CA ILE A 375 -14.12 -6.65 7.37
C ILE A 375 -14.50 -5.71 6.23
N VAL A 376 -14.12 -4.44 6.36
CA VAL A 376 -14.13 -3.45 5.30
C VAL A 376 -12.71 -3.36 4.75
N ALA A 377 -12.52 -3.56 3.45
CA ALA A 377 -11.24 -3.29 2.80
C ALA A 377 -11.43 -2.31 1.65
N VAL A 378 -10.61 -1.27 1.63
CA VAL A 378 -10.67 -0.19 0.65
C VAL A 378 -9.29 0.01 0.06
N SER A 379 -9.25 -0.02 -1.27
CA SER A 379 -8.10 0.42 -2.05
C SER A 379 -8.42 1.77 -2.69
N ASP A 380 -7.45 2.67 -2.74
CA ASP A 380 -7.69 4.02 -3.26
C ASP A 380 -7.99 4.00 -4.77
N SER A 381 -9.09 4.64 -5.15
CA SER A 381 -9.50 4.80 -6.55
C SER A 381 -8.53 5.66 -7.37
N ARG A 382 -7.69 6.49 -6.74
CA ARG A 382 -6.68 7.32 -7.43
C ARG A 382 -5.67 6.49 -8.21
N LYS A 383 -5.42 5.25 -7.80
CA LYS A 383 -4.61 4.22 -8.50
C LYS A 383 -5.45 3.12 -9.14
N ASN A 384 -6.77 3.33 -9.30
CA ASN A 384 -7.72 2.30 -9.73
C ASN A 384 -7.62 1.00 -8.91
N GLY A 385 -7.18 1.11 -7.65
CA GLY A 385 -7.02 -0.03 -6.77
C GLY A 385 -8.39 -0.61 -6.42
N LYS A 386 -8.45 -1.93 -6.22
CA LYS A 386 -9.62 -2.59 -5.62
C LYS A 386 -9.16 -3.64 -4.64
N ALA A 387 -9.82 -3.68 -3.49
CA ALA A 387 -9.59 -4.70 -2.48
C ALA A 387 -10.25 -6.03 -2.87
N ALA A 388 -9.80 -7.12 -2.25
CA ALA A 388 -10.40 -8.44 -2.39
C ALA A 388 -10.39 -9.17 -1.05
N GLY A 389 -11.44 -9.93 -0.76
CA GLY A 389 -11.58 -10.74 0.46
C GLY A 389 -12.61 -11.85 0.28
N TYR A 390 -12.90 -12.59 1.36
CA TYR A 390 -13.88 -13.68 1.41
C TYR A 390 -14.46 -13.90 2.81
#